data_AF-A0A7C1UAB2-F1
#
_entry.id   AF-A0A7C1UAB2-F1
#
_cell.length_a   1.000
_cell.length_b   1.000
_cell.length_c   1.000
_cell.angle_alpha   90.00
_cell.angle_beta   90.00
_cell.angle_gamma   90.00
#
_symmetry.space_group_name_H-M   'P 1'
#
loop_
_entity.id
_entity.type
_entity.pdbx_description
1 polymer ?
#
loop_
_entity_poly.entity_id
_entity_poly.type
_entity_poly.pdbx_seq_one_letter_code
_entity_poly.pdbx_strand_id
1 'polypeptide(L)'
;MKWYRVMWLLGCCLLTAVAVGAADGVLDTSFHAPDGYVLWDGGAGYDRGRDIALQDDGKIVVAGYMTNGVLDASFGYDGMALYDGGNREECYDLAVQCDDSILLAGHSGYSGIGASDWDLVVLKYNSDGTLDITFASKGVYSYDPTENTEWGYGLALQTDGKIVVTGQVHNGSDDDVIVLRLENSPCDANEPNEPSLIYTAEDLNALAARPNEWDKHFKLMADIDLSGYTYDRAVIAPDVDDISWDFEGTPFTGVFDGGGHAVLNLTITGKSYLGLFGRVGPGG
;
A
#
# COMPACT_ATOMS: atom_id res chain seq x y z
N MET A 1 -4.79 10.13 -21.99
CA MET A 1 -5.75 11.05 -22.67
C MET A 1 -7.07 10.94 -21.92
N LYS A 2 -7.50 12.04 -21.29
CA LYS A 2 -8.76 12.22 -20.55
C LYS A 2 -9.71 12.96 -21.54
N TRP A 3 -10.83 12.39 -21.99
CA TRP A 3 -12.26 12.67 -21.66
C TRP A 3 -13.10 12.25 -22.91
N TYR A 4 -14.42 11.95 -22.92
CA TYR A 4 -15.56 12.87 -22.75
C TYR A 4 -16.94 12.18 -22.56
N ARG A 5 -17.80 12.93 -21.84
CA ARG A 5 -19.22 12.81 -21.44
C ARG A 5 -20.25 12.61 -22.57
N VAL A 6 -21.45 12.08 -22.23
CA VAL A 6 -22.76 12.63 -22.69
C VAL A 6 -23.82 12.55 -21.58
N MET A 7 -24.47 13.69 -21.33
CA MET A 7 -25.73 13.92 -20.60
C MET A 7 -26.66 14.58 -21.64
N TRP A 8 -27.89 14.10 -21.95
CA TRP A 8 -29.18 14.44 -21.32
C TRP A 8 -30.35 13.61 -21.88
N LEU A 9 -31.49 13.71 -21.16
CA LEU A 9 -32.79 13.02 -21.17
C LEU A 9 -33.64 12.89 -22.47
N LEU A 10 -34.60 11.96 -22.34
CA LEU A 10 -35.99 11.89 -22.87
C LEU A 10 -36.23 11.32 -24.27
N GLY A 11 -36.77 10.09 -24.29
CA GLY A 11 -37.64 9.63 -25.36
C GLY A 11 -37.49 8.16 -25.73
N CYS A 12 -38.27 7.31 -25.05
CA CYS A 12 -38.79 6.04 -25.57
C CYS A 12 -37.79 4.91 -25.89
N CYS A 13 -38.03 3.76 -25.24
CA CYS A 13 -37.62 2.41 -25.64
C CYS A 13 -36.12 2.07 -25.55
N LEU A 14 -35.70 1.34 -24.52
CA LEU A 14 -34.96 0.07 -24.64
C LEU A 14 -34.58 -0.49 -23.26
N LEU A 15 -34.71 -1.81 -23.14
CA LEU A 15 -34.09 -2.73 -22.18
C LEU A 15 -33.39 -2.10 -20.96
N THR A 16 -34.03 -2.19 -19.78
CA THR A 16 -33.31 -2.09 -18.51
C THR A 16 -32.39 -3.31 -18.38
N ALA A 17 -31.13 -3.19 -18.80
CA ALA A 17 -30.07 -3.95 -18.16
C ALA A 17 -29.85 -3.29 -16.80
N VAL A 18 -30.57 -3.77 -15.79
CA VAL A 18 -30.13 -3.59 -14.40
C VAL A 18 -28.79 -4.31 -14.34
N ALA A 19 -27.70 -3.57 -14.16
CA ALA A 19 -26.50 -4.16 -13.62
C ALA A 19 -26.87 -4.65 -12.22
N VAL A 20 -27.36 -5.89 -12.14
CA VAL A 20 -27.46 -6.62 -10.88
C VAL A 20 -26.02 -6.70 -10.43
N GLY A 21 -25.67 -5.98 -9.36
CA GLY A 21 -24.37 -6.14 -8.71
C GLY A 21 -24.14 -7.63 -8.53
N ALA A 22 -22.97 -8.10 -8.96
CA ALA A 22 -22.64 -9.52 -8.88
C ALA A 22 -22.94 -10.01 -7.46
N ALA A 23 -23.62 -11.16 -7.35
CA ALA A 23 -23.88 -11.74 -6.05
C ALA A 23 -22.54 -12.12 -5.38
N ASP A 24 -22.49 -12.07 -4.05
CA ASP A 24 -21.31 -12.49 -3.29
C ASP A 24 -20.84 -13.88 -3.74
N GLY A 25 -19.54 -14.02 -4.00
CA GLY A 25 -18.92 -15.28 -4.44
C GLY A 25 -19.03 -15.58 -5.95
N VAL A 26 -19.57 -14.67 -6.77
CA VAL A 26 -19.51 -14.77 -8.25
C VAL A 26 -18.20 -14.20 -8.77
N LEU A 27 -17.58 -14.87 -9.75
CA LEU A 27 -16.37 -14.41 -10.42
C LEU A 27 -16.59 -13.05 -11.09
N ASP A 28 -15.75 -12.07 -10.78
CA ASP A 28 -15.75 -10.78 -11.45
C ASP A 28 -15.11 -10.89 -12.84
N THR A 29 -15.92 -11.15 -13.86
CA THR A 29 -15.46 -11.23 -15.27
C THR A 29 -14.96 -9.90 -15.85
N SER A 30 -15.11 -8.77 -15.13
CA SER A 30 -14.53 -7.50 -15.54
C SER A 30 -13.04 -7.40 -15.20
N PHE A 31 -12.59 -8.14 -14.19
CA PHE A 31 -11.18 -8.30 -13.86
C PHE A 31 -10.48 -9.10 -14.96
N HIS A 32 -9.51 -8.49 -15.65
CA HIS A 32 -8.85 -9.11 -16.82
C HIS A 32 -9.87 -9.73 -17.81
N ALA A 33 -10.79 -8.88 -18.26
CA ALA A 33 -11.89 -9.30 -19.13
C ALA A 33 -11.39 -10.01 -20.39
N PRO A 34 -12.12 -11.05 -20.86
CA PRO A 34 -13.45 -11.45 -20.39
C PRO A 34 -13.44 -12.52 -19.28
N ASP A 35 -12.27 -13.04 -18.92
CA ASP A 35 -12.18 -14.32 -18.22
C ASP A 35 -12.32 -14.20 -16.70
N GLY A 36 -12.10 -13.01 -16.13
CA GLY A 36 -12.20 -12.81 -14.67
C GLY A 36 -10.97 -13.25 -13.89
N TYR A 37 -9.90 -13.66 -14.57
CA TYR A 37 -8.67 -14.14 -13.96
C TYR A 37 -7.45 -13.88 -14.85
N VAL A 38 -6.28 -13.90 -14.23
CA VAL A 38 -4.98 -13.93 -14.92
C VAL A 38 -4.37 -15.31 -14.69
N LEU A 39 -3.90 -15.97 -15.75
CA LEU A 39 -3.08 -17.17 -15.64
C LEU A 39 -1.63 -16.81 -15.90
N TRP A 40 -0.77 -17.27 -15.00
CA TRP A 40 0.66 -17.27 -15.19
C TRP A 40 1.11 -18.66 -15.61
N ASP A 41 1.84 -18.74 -16.72
CA ASP A 41 2.54 -19.95 -17.16
C ASP A 41 4.00 -19.55 -17.41
N GLY A 42 4.83 -19.79 -16.39
CA GLY A 42 6.25 -19.48 -16.41
C GLY A 42 7.09 -20.43 -17.27
N GLY A 43 6.44 -21.38 -17.93
CA GLY A 43 7.06 -22.46 -18.69
C GLY A 43 7.12 -23.78 -17.90
N ALA A 44 8.15 -24.58 -18.18
CA ALA A 44 8.26 -25.92 -17.60
C ALA A 44 8.60 -25.87 -16.11
N GLY A 45 7.62 -26.13 -15.25
CA GLY A 45 7.78 -26.11 -13.80
C GLY A 45 6.45 -26.21 -13.06
N TYR A 46 6.50 -26.13 -11.72
CA TYR A 46 5.31 -25.91 -10.90
C TYR A 46 5.33 -24.47 -10.43
N ASP A 47 4.38 -23.64 -10.89
CA ASP A 47 4.19 -22.29 -10.36
C ASP A 47 3.15 -22.32 -9.23
N ARG A 48 3.42 -21.60 -8.13
CA ARG A 48 2.53 -21.54 -6.96
C ARG A 48 2.49 -20.14 -6.39
N GLY A 49 1.31 -19.51 -6.42
CA GLY A 49 0.98 -18.43 -5.48
C GLY A 49 0.72 -19.03 -4.10
N ARG A 50 1.38 -18.50 -3.07
CA ARG A 50 1.28 -18.91 -1.67
C ARG A 50 0.45 -17.93 -0.86
N ASP A 51 0.65 -16.64 -1.12
CA ASP A 51 -0.08 -15.58 -0.46
C ASP A 51 -0.22 -14.35 -1.38
N ILE A 52 -1.11 -13.42 -1.04
CA ILE A 52 -1.48 -12.25 -1.82
C ILE A 52 -1.78 -11.05 -0.91
N ALA A 53 -1.30 -9.87 -1.29
CA ALA A 53 -1.70 -8.61 -0.68
C ALA A 53 -1.93 -7.52 -1.71
N LEU A 54 -2.53 -6.42 -1.26
CA LEU A 54 -2.77 -5.22 -2.04
C LEU A 54 -1.84 -4.10 -1.56
N GLN A 55 -1.27 -3.36 -2.50
CA GLN A 55 -0.64 -2.06 -2.25
C GLN A 55 -1.68 -0.94 -2.33
N ASP A 56 -1.35 0.23 -1.81
CA ASP A 56 -2.25 1.40 -1.75
C ASP A 56 -2.55 2.02 -3.13
N ASP A 57 -1.75 1.70 -4.15
CA ASP A 57 -1.99 2.05 -5.55
C ASP A 57 -2.94 1.07 -6.27
N GLY A 58 -3.40 0.03 -5.57
CA GLY A 58 -4.28 -1.01 -6.09
C GLY A 58 -3.55 -2.15 -6.81
N LYS A 59 -2.21 -2.16 -6.81
CA LYS A 59 -1.45 -3.30 -7.32
C LYS A 59 -1.64 -4.52 -6.43
N ILE A 60 -1.63 -5.68 -7.09
CA ILE A 60 -1.72 -6.98 -6.45
C ILE A 60 -0.31 -7.56 -6.37
N VAL A 61 0.15 -7.82 -5.15
CA VAL A 61 1.42 -8.50 -4.88
C VAL A 61 1.12 -9.95 -4.54
N VAL A 62 1.79 -10.88 -5.24
CA VAL A 62 1.65 -12.32 -4.99
C VAL A 62 3.00 -12.87 -4.54
N ALA A 63 3.05 -13.48 -3.34
CA ALA A 63 4.19 -14.27 -2.90
C ALA A 63 4.07 -15.69 -3.42
N GLY A 64 5.17 -16.28 -3.84
CA GLY A 64 5.15 -17.64 -4.35
C GLY A 64 6.45 -18.10 -4.97
N TYR A 65 6.39 -19.30 -5.54
CA TYR A 65 7.44 -19.81 -6.42
C TYR A 65 6.94 -19.68 -7.86
N MET A 66 7.60 -18.84 -8.64
CA MET A 66 7.29 -18.65 -10.05
C MET A 66 8.56 -18.84 -10.87
N THR A 67 8.47 -19.64 -11.91
CA THR A 67 9.46 -19.67 -12.98
C THR A 67 9.19 -18.51 -13.96
N ASN A 68 10.26 -17.87 -14.44
CA ASN A 68 10.36 -16.79 -15.44
C ASN A 68 9.07 -16.34 -16.17
N GLY A 69 8.85 -15.03 -16.31
CA GLY A 69 7.89 -14.47 -17.27
C GLY A 69 7.85 -12.93 -17.28
N VAL A 70 6.91 -12.35 -18.04
CA VAL A 70 6.77 -10.89 -18.21
C VAL A 70 5.81 -10.33 -17.17
N LEU A 71 6.35 -9.77 -16.07
CA LEU A 71 5.58 -9.05 -15.05
C LEU A 71 5.64 -7.52 -15.30
N ASP A 72 5.01 -6.73 -14.42
CA ASP A 72 5.16 -5.27 -14.41
C ASP A 72 6.65 -4.92 -14.25
N ALA A 73 7.34 -4.62 -15.36
CA ALA A 73 8.78 -4.37 -15.37
C ALA A 73 9.24 -3.19 -14.49
N SER A 74 8.31 -2.42 -13.92
CA SER A 74 8.60 -1.40 -12.91
C SER A 74 8.80 -1.94 -11.49
N PHE A 75 8.51 -3.22 -11.23
CA PHE A 75 8.68 -3.88 -9.94
C PHE A 75 9.92 -4.79 -9.93
N GLY A 76 10.93 -4.50 -9.12
CA GLY A 76 12.14 -5.32 -9.03
C GLY A 76 12.87 -5.48 -10.37
N TYR A 77 13.28 -6.71 -10.69
CA TYR A 77 13.92 -7.07 -11.96
C TYR A 77 12.92 -7.81 -12.87
N ASP A 78 12.54 -7.20 -14.00
CA ASP A 78 11.54 -7.72 -14.94
C ASP A 78 10.17 -8.04 -14.30
N GLY A 79 9.81 -7.29 -13.25
CA GLY A 79 8.54 -7.46 -12.52
C GLY A 79 8.58 -8.52 -11.42
N MET A 80 9.77 -9.03 -11.09
CA MET A 80 10.01 -9.96 -10.00
C MET A 80 10.94 -9.36 -8.94
N ALA A 81 10.59 -9.55 -7.67
CA ALA A 81 11.52 -9.40 -6.56
C ALA A 81 12.08 -10.79 -6.22
N LEU A 82 13.37 -10.99 -6.47
CA LEU A 82 14.06 -12.25 -6.19
C LEU A 82 15.09 -12.05 -5.08
N TYR A 83 15.17 -13.03 -4.18
CA TYR A 83 16.28 -13.19 -3.24
C TYR A 83 16.94 -14.53 -3.51
N ASP A 84 18.26 -14.52 -3.72
CA ASP A 84 19.08 -15.71 -3.92
C ASP A 84 20.05 -15.81 -2.74
N GLY A 85 19.74 -16.73 -1.82
CA GLY A 85 20.55 -17.06 -0.65
C GLY A 85 21.65 -18.08 -0.95
N GLY A 86 21.71 -18.58 -2.20
CA GLY A 86 22.65 -19.57 -2.67
C GLY A 86 22.11 -21.00 -2.77
N ASN A 87 20.84 -21.27 -2.43
CA ASN A 87 20.18 -22.57 -2.68
C ASN A 87 18.73 -22.40 -3.17
N ARG A 88 17.75 -22.93 -2.42
CA ARG A 88 16.32 -22.91 -2.76
C ARG A 88 15.60 -22.05 -1.74
N GLU A 89 15.09 -20.93 -2.18
CA GLU A 89 14.35 -20.02 -1.32
C GLU A 89 12.86 -20.24 -1.56
N GLU A 90 12.10 -20.27 -0.47
CA GLU A 90 10.64 -20.31 -0.55
C GLU A 90 10.05 -19.26 0.37
N CYS A 91 9.10 -18.49 -0.15
CA CYS A 91 8.24 -17.63 0.64
C CYS A 91 6.88 -18.32 0.85
N TYR A 92 6.28 -18.06 2.01
CA TYR A 92 5.03 -18.67 2.44
C TYR A 92 3.95 -17.66 2.76
N ASP A 93 4.32 -16.49 3.27
CA ASP A 93 3.39 -15.45 3.69
C ASP A 93 3.99 -14.07 3.47
N LEU A 94 3.14 -13.08 3.22
CA LEU A 94 3.55 -11.71 2.94
C LEU A 94 2.66 -10.70 3.67
N ALA A 95 3.24 -9.55 4.00
CA ALA A 95 2.46 -8.40 4.45
C ALA A 95 2.98 -7.13 3.81
N VAL A 96 2.05 -6.26 3.42
CA VAL A 96 2.34 -4.89 2.99
C VAL A 96 2.20 -3.98 4.20
N GLN A 97 3.25 -3.22 4.47
CA GLN A 97 3.23 -2.16 5.47
C GLN A 97 2.54 -0.92 4.92
N CYS A 98 2.20 0.03 5.79
CA CYS A 98 1.53 1.25 5.33
C CYS A 98 2.43 2.20 4.55
N ASP A 99 3.73 1.91 4.40
CA ASP A 99 4.65 2.58 3.49
C ASP A 99 4.84 1.87 2.14
N ASP A 100 3.87 1.00 1.78
CA ASP A 100 3.89 0.08 0.65
C ASP A 100 5.09 -0.87 0.62
N SER A 101 5.96 -0.86 1.64
CA SER A 101 7.07 -1.82 1.75
C SER A 101 6.53 -3.20 2.09
N ILE A 102 7.21 -4.22 1.60
CA ILE A 102 6.72 -5.59 1.59
C ILE A 102 7.60 -6.43 2.50
N LEU A 103 6.99 -7.12 3.45
CA LEU A 103 7.63 -8.11 4.31
C LEU A 103 7.25 -9.51 3.82
N LEU A 104 8.24 -10.41 3.80
CA LEU A 104 8.06 -11.80 3.40
C LEU A 104 8.63 -12.73 4.45
N ALA A 105 7.87 -13.77 4.83
CA ALA A 105 8.37 -14.87 5.64
C ALA A 105 8.57 -16.12 4.78
N GLY A 106 9.63 -16.86 5.10
CA GLY A 106 10.00 -18.04 4.34
C GLY A 106 11.17 -18.78 4.94
N HIS A 107 11.85 -19.55 4.09
CA HIS A 107 13.14 -20.14 4.40
C HIS A 107 14.15 -19.97 3.26
N SER A 108 15.42 -20.00 3.62
CA SER A 108 16.55 -19.89 2.70
C SER A 108 17.65 -20.85 3.12
N GLY A 109 18.26 -21.56 2.17
CA GLY A 109 19.34 -22.50 2.48
C GLY A 109 20.71 -21.88 2.23
N TYR A 110 21.63 -21.93 3.20
CA TYR A 110 22.99 -21.43 3.00
C TYR A 110 23.90 -22.51 2.39
N SER A 111 24.54 -22.20 1.25
CA SER A 111 25.35 -23.18 0.49
C SER A 111 26.66 -23.61 1.17
N GLY A 112 27.03 -23.00 2.31
CA GLY A 112 28.31 -23.21 2.97
C GLY A 112 28.38 -24.39 3.97
N ILE A 113 27.25 -24.93 4.42
CA ILE A 113 27.21 -25.87 5.57
C ILE A 113 26.61 -27.25 5.20
N GLY A 114 25.85 -27.34 4.10
CA GLY A 114 25.35 -28.61 3.56
C GLY A 114 24.01 -28.41 2.85
N ALA A 115 23.67 -29.27 1.90
CA ALA A 115 22.49 -29.09 1.02
C ALA A 115 21.13 -29.37 1.70
N SER A 116 21.03 -29.24 3.03
CA SER A 116 19.85 -29.65 3.81
C SER A 116 19.63 -28.81 5.07
N ASP A 117 20.28 -27.66 5.16
CA ASP A 117 20.05 -26.69 6.23
C ASP A 117 19.27 -25.50 5.67
N TRP A 118 18.16 -25.17 6.31
CA TRP A 118 17.24 -24.13 5.85
C TRP A 118 16.99 -23.19 7.02
N ASP A 119 17.28 -21.91 6.84
CA ASP A 119 17.08 -20.93 7.90
C ASP A 119 15.71 -20.30 7.69
N LEU A 120 14.96 -20.07 8.77
CA LEU A 120 13.80 -19.18 8.70
C LEU A 120 14.33 -17.79 8.36
N VAL A 121 13.77 -17.19 7.31
CA VAL A 121 14.10 -15.82 6.91
C VAL A 121 12.89 -14.90 6.92
N VAL A 122 13.16 -13.64 7.25
CA VAL A 122 12.27 -12.52 6.97
C VAL A 122 13.00 -11.55 6.07
N LEU A 123 12.40 -11.26 4.93
CA LEU A 123 12.91 -10.32 3.93
C LEU A 123 12.07 -9.05 3.95
N LYS A 124 12.70 -7.90 3.69
CA LYS A 124 11.99 -6.65 3.45
C LYS A 124 12.35 -6.08 2.09
N TYR A 125 11.33 -5.73 1.32
CA TYR A 125 11.42 -5.04 0.05
C TYR A 125 10.78 -3.67 0.15
N ASN A 126 11.31 -2.71 -0.60
CA ASN A 126 10.66 -1.43 -0.84
C ASN A 126 9.40 -1.63 -1.72
N SER A 127 8.57 -0.60 -1.81
CA SER A 127 7.34 -0.63 -2.62
C SER A 127 7.57 -0.88 -4.11
N ASP A 128 8.78 -0.57 -4.60
CA ASP A 128 9.24 -0.85 -5.97
C ASP A 128 9.79 -2.27 -6.17
N GLY A 129 9.75 -3.13 -5.14
CA GLY A 129 10.25 -4.50 -5.20
C GLY A 129 11.77 -4.64 -5.09
N THR A 130 12.51 -3.55 -4.82
CA THR A 130 13.95 -3.62 -4.50
C THR A 130 14.17 -4.04 -3.05
N LEU A 131 15.20 -4.83 -2.75
CA LEU A 131 15.48 -5.28 -1.38
C LEU A 131 15.89 -4.08 -0.50
N ASP A 132 15.22 -3.92 0.65
CA ASP A 132 15.55 -2.88 1.63
C ASP A 132 16.81 -3.28 2.42
N ILE A 133 17.97 -2.88 1.91
CA ILE A 133 19.27 -3.21 2.53
C ILE A 133 19.47 -2.62 3.94
N THR A 134 18.58 -1.74 4.40
CA THR A 134 18.65 -1.14 5.75
C THR A 134 17.95 -2.01 6.79
N PHE A 135 17.10 -2.94 6.36
CA PHE A 135 16.44 -3.90 7.24
C PHE A 135 17.40 -5.00 7.71
N ALA A 136 17.43 -5.26 9.01
CA ALA A 136 18.24 -6.30 9.64
C ALA A 136 19.68 -6.38 9.07
N SER A 137 20.10 -7.54 8.56
CA SER A 137 21.40 -7.70 7.89
C SER A 137 21.21 -7.69 6.38
N LYS A 138 21.35 -6.51 5.76
CA LYS A 138 21.27 -6.31 4.30
C LYS A 138 19.93 -6.76 3.68
N GLY A 139 18.82 -6.46 4.36
CA GLY A 139 17.47 -6.81 3.92
C GLY A 139 16.97 -8.16 4.39
N VAL A 140 17.77 -8.88 5.16
CA VAL A 140 17.48 -10.24 5.60
C VAL A 140 17.65 -10.37 7.10
N TYR A 141 16.61 -10.83 7.76
CA TYR A 141 16.71 -11.46 9.08
C TYR A 141 16.75 -12.97 8.86
N SER A 142 17.76 -13.65 9.43
CA SER A 142 17.85 -15.11 9.45
C SER A 142 17.81 -15.59 10.90
N TYR A 143 17.07 -16.68 11.13
CA TYR A 143 16.99 -17.39 12.39
C TYR A 143 17.43 -18.83 12.19
N ASP A 144 18.63 -19.13 12.68
CA ASP A 144 19.25 -20.46 12.72
C ASP A 144 19.93 -20.63 14.09
N PRO A 145 19.22 -21.16 15.10
CA PRO A 145 19.78 -21.37 16.43
C PRO A 145 20.51 -22.72 16.59
N THR A 146 20.32 -23.69 15.69
CA THR A 146 20.79 -25.08 15.90
C THR A 146 21.54 -25.71 14.72
N GLU A 147 21.85 -24.97 13.66
CA GLU A 147 22.41 -25.49 12.39
C GLU A 147 21.52 -26.63 11.85
N ASN A 148 20.19 -26.42 11.90
CA ASN A 148 19.18 -27.34 11.39
C ASN A 148 18.06 -26.56 10.67
N THR A 149 17.09 -27.31 10.17
CA THR A 149 16.01 -26.78 9.35
C THR A 149 14.93 -26.02 10.15
N GLU A 150 14.79 -24.74 9.83
CA GLU A 150 13.79 -23.78 10.28
C GLU A 150 12.92 -23.26 9.12
N TRP A 151 11.60 -23.20 9.34
CA TRP A 151 10.64 -22.75 8.33
C TRP A 151 9.83 -21.59 8.85
N GLY A 152 9.82 -20.46 8.13
CA GLY A 152 8.83 -19.40 8.32
C GLY A 152 7.58 -19.67 7.50
N TYR A 153 6.43 -19.82 8.15
CA TYR A 153 5.16 -20.13 7.48
C TYR A 153 4.14 -19.01 7.50
N GLY A 154 4.15 -18.16 8.54
CA GLY A 154 3.17 -17.11 8.70
C GLY A 154 3.79 -15.83 9.24
N LEU A 155 3.28 -14.69 8.83
CA LEU A 155 3.73 -13.34 9.17
C LEU A 155 2.52 -12.46 9.45
N ALA A 156 2.57 -11.69 10.54
CA ALA A 156 1.56 -10.71 10.87
C ALA A 156 2.21 -9.43 11.40
N LEU A 157 1.64 -8.29 11.02
CA LEU A 157 2.05 -6.99 11.54
C LEU A 157 1.21 -6.61 12.75
N GLN A 158 1.87 -6.16 13.81
CA GLN A 158 1.21 -5.55 14.95
C GLN A 158 0.98 -4.06 14.68
N THR A 159 0.00 -3.46 15.38
CA THR A 159 -0.31 -2.03 15.27
C THR A 159 0.83 -1.11 15.70
N ASP A 160 1.81 -1.63 16.46
CA ASP A 160 3.01 -0.90 16.88
C ASP A 160 4.20 -1.13 15.93
N GLY A 161 3.95 -1.67 14.74
CA GLY A 161 4.96 -1.94 13.71
C GLY A 161 5.64 -3.29 13.80
N LYS A 162 5.58 -3.98 14.95
CA LYS A 162 6.35 -5.20 15.15
C LYS A 162 5.87 -6.33 14.25
N ILE A 163 6.82 -7.15 13.82
CA ILE A 163 6.56 -8.30 12.94
C ILE A 163 6.46 -9.54 13.81
N VAL A 164 5.35 -10.25 13.76
CA VAL A 164 5.19 -11.57 14.38
C VAL A 164 5.31 -12.61 13.29
N VAL A 165 6.20 -13.58 13.47
CA VAL A 165 6.38 -14.70 12.54
C VAL A 165 6.16 -16.01 13.28
N THR A 166 5.48 -16.95 12.62
CA THR A 166 5.31 -18.30 13.12
C THR A 166 5.84 -19.33 12.13
N GLY A 167 6.21 -20.49 12.64
CA GLY A 167 6.97 -21.45 11.87
C GLY A 167 7.24 -22.75 12.59
N GLN A 168 8.18 -23.49 12.02
CA GLN A 168 8.75 -24.70 12.59
C GLN A 168 10.24 -24.47 12.87
N VAL A 169 10.74 -24.98 13.99
CA VAL A 169 12.17 -24.99 14.34
C VAL A 169 12.59 -26.39 14.77
N HIS A 170 13.77 -26.83 14.37
CA HIS A 170 14.33 -28.06 14.90
C HIS A 170 15.12 -27.73 16.18
N ASN A 171 14.72 -28.30 17.31
CA ASN A 171 15.37 -28.03 18.61
C ASN A 171 16.62 -28.92 18.89
N GLY A 172 17.07 -29.69 17.90
CA GLY A 172 18.12 -30.72 18.01
C GLY A 172 17.63 -32.14 18.38
N SER A 173 16.33 -32.34 18.63
CA SER A 173 15.70 -33.65 18.86
C SER A 173 14.47 -33.87 17.97
N ASP A 174 13.60 -32.86 17.87
CA ASP A 174 12.38 -32.86 17.07
C ASP A 174 12.03 -31.45 16.58
N ASP A 175 10.93 -31.36 15.84
CA ASP A 175 10.38 -30.13 15.25
C ASP A 175 9.31 -29.54 16.17
N ASP A 176 9.49 -28.28 16.55
CA ASP A 176 8.58 -27.51 17.41
C ASP A 176 7.98 -26.30 16.69
N VAL A 177 6.88 -25.79 17.23
CA VAL A 177 6.31 -24.51 16.78
C VAL A 177 7.16 -23.36 17.32
N ILE A 178 7.53 -22.44 16.44
CA ILE A 178 8.12 -21.15 16.82
C ILE A 178 7.11 -20.01 16.64
N VAL A 179 7.15 -19.07 17.57
CA VAL A 179 6.60 -17.72 17.39
C VAL A 179 7.70 -16.75 17.77
N LEU A 180 8.17 -15.98 16.80
CA LEU A 180 9.16 -14.93 17.00
C LEU A 180 8.54 -13.57 16.75
N ARG A 181 9.08 -12.56 17.41
CA ARG A 181 8.63 -11.17 17.26
C ARG A 181 9.83 -10.29 17.01
N LEU A 182 9.87 -9.68 15.84
CA LEU A 182 10.93 -8.78 15.42
C LEU A 182 10.55 -7.35 15.76
N GLU A 183 11.54 -6.62 16.25
CA GLU A 183 11.44 -5.17 16.29
C GLU A 183 11.44 -4.65 14.85
N ASN A 184 10.50 -3.76 14.60
CA ASN A 184 10.35 -3.07 13.34
C ASN A 184 9.72 -1.73 13.67
N SER A 185 10.21 -0.67 13.05
CA SER A 185 9.63 0.64 13.25
C SER A 185 8.18 0.57 12.78
N PRO A 186 7.21 1.09 13.55
CA PRO A 186 5.90 1.34 12.98
C PRO A 186 6.11 2.15 11.71
N CYS A 187 5.40 1.76 10.66
CA CYS A 187 5.12 2.70 9.59
C CYS A 187 4.27 3.80 10.27
N ASP A 188 4.95 4.82 10.77
CA ASP A 188 4.28 5.94 11.39
C ASP A 188 3.55 6.63 10.23
N ALA A 189 2.22 6.59 10.21
CA ALA A 189 1.40 7.41 9.31
C ALA A 189 1.61 8.94 9.53
N ASN A 190 2.62 9.31 10.33
CA ASN A 190 3.10 10.64 10.66
C ASN A 190 4.55 10.88 10.23
N GLU A 191 5.22 9.91 9.60
CA GLU A 191 6.47 10.15 8.88
C GLU A 191 6.17 11.04 7.67
N PRO A 192 7.10 11.92 7.26
CA PRO A 192 6.87 12.92 6.20
C PRO A 192 6.41 12.34 4.87
N ASN A 193 6.54 11.03 4.65
CA ASN A 193 6.32 10.39 3.37
C ASN A 193 5.01 9.58 3.27
N GLU A 194 4.31 9.29 4.37
CA GLU A 194 3.04 8.54 4.30
C GLU A 194 1.80 9.44 4.33
N PRO A 195 0.88 9.30 3.36
CA PRO A 195 -0.26 10.18 3.27
C PRO A 195 -1.31 9.85 4.33
N SER A 196 -1.67 10.85 5.13
CA SER A 196 -2.90 10.82 5.94
C SER A 196 -4.14 10.69 5.03
N LEU A 197 -4.88 9.60 5.20
CA LEU A 197 -6.01 9.25 4.33
C LEU A 197 -7.29 10.02 4.70
N ILE A 198 -8.01 10.50 3.68
CA ILE A 198 -9.24 11.30 3.79
C ILE A 198 -10.38 10.57 3.09
N TYR A 199 -11.38 10.11 3.85
CA TYR A 199 -12.53 9.35 3.34
C TYR A 199 -13.81 10.18 3.25
N THR A 200 -13.91 11.22 4.08
CA THR A 200 -15.14 11.99 4.25
C THR A 200 -14.90 13.49 4.31
N ALA A 201 -15.98 14.27 4.16
CA ALA A 201 -15.95 15.71 4.39
C ALA A 201 -15.55 16.07 5.83
N GLU A 202 -15.88 15.22 6.80
CA GLU A 202 -15.48 15.40 8.19
C GLU A 202 -13.98 15.26 8.38
N ASP A 203 -13.35 14.27 7.73
CA ASP A 203 -11.90 14.07 7.75
C ASP A 203 -11.16 15.29 7.14
N LEU A 204 -11.66 15.79 6.00
CA LEU A 204 -11.10 16.98 5.36
C LEU A 204 -11.20 18.22 6.27
N ASN A 205 -12.31 18.38 6.97
CA ASN A 205 -12.50 19.47 7.93
C ASN A 205 -11.64 19.29 9.20
N ALA A 206 -11.40 18.06 9.64
CA ALA A 206 -10.49 17.77 10.75
C ALA A 206 -9.03 18.08 10.39
N LEU A 207 -8.61 17.84 9.14
CA LEU A 207 -7.34 18.32 8.60
C LEU A 207 -7.28 19.86 8.57
N ALA A 208 -8.32 20.51 8.05
CA ALA A 208 -8.40 21.96 8.01
C ALA A 208 -8.27 22.63 9.40
N ALA A 209 -8.64 21.93 10.46
CA ALA A 209 -8.51 22.42 11.83
C ALA A 209 -7.09 22.29 12.43
N ARG A 210 -6.13 21.68 11.73
CA ARG A 210 -4.79 21.34 12.25
C ARG A 210 -3.65 21.93 11.40
N PRO A 211 -3.35 23.24 11.53
CA PRO A 211 -2.28 23.89 10.77
C PRO A 211 -0.88 23.31 10.99
N ASN A 212 -0.66 22.66 12.13
CA ASN A 212 0.59 21.99 12.49
C ASN A 212 0.84 20.66 11.73
N GLU A 213 -0.07 20.26 10.85
CA GLU A 213 0.06 19.08 10.01
C GLU A 213 0.10 19.43 8.51
N TRP A 214 0.00 20.71 8.14
CA TRP A 214 -0.04 21.13 6.74
C TRP A 214 1.28 21.01 5.98
N ASP A 215 2.32 20.48 6.62
CA ASP A 215 3.59 20.06 6.04
C ASP A 215 3.65 18.56 5.72
N LYS A 216 2.60 17.79 6.07
CA LYS A 216 2.52 16.35 5.86
C LYS A 216 1.89 15.97 4.52
N HIS A 217 1.91 14.68 4.20
CA HIS A 217 1.25 14.12 3.04
C HIS A 217 -0.21 13.76 3.36
N PHE A 218 -1.12 13.98 2.42
CA PHE A 218 -2.55 13.67 2.51
C PHE A 218 -3.03 13.05 1.21
N LYS A 219 -3.91 12.05 1.28
CA LYS A 219 -4.48 11.39 0.09
C LYS A 219 -5.99 11.19 0.24
N LEU A 220 -6.75 11.55 -0.79
CA LEU A 220 -8.18 11.23 -0.84
C LEU A 220 -8.38 9.75 -1.18
N MET A 221 -9.30 9.11 -0.47
CA MET A 221 -9.73 7.72 -0.70
C MET A 221 -11.17 7.61 -1.19
N ALA A 222 -11.86 8.74 -1.35
CA ALA A 222 -13.21 8.84 -1.88
C ALA A 222 -13.48 10.25 -2.44
N ASP A 223 -14.53 10.37 -3.26
CA ASP A 223 -15.06 11.68 -3.63
C ASP A 223 -15.63 12.37 -2.38
N ILE A 224 -15.19 13.60 -2.11
CA ILE A 224 -15.55 14.35 -0.92
C ILE A 224 -16.67 15.34 -1.25
N ASP A 225 -17.90 15.05 -0.82
CA ASP A 225 -19.04 15.96 -1.00
C ASP A 225 -19.14 17.00 0.13
N LEU A 226 -18.99 18.28 -0.21
CA LEU A 226 -19.10 19.40 0.71
C LEU A 226 -20.47 20.12 0.68
N SER A 227 -21.50 19.51 0.10
CA SER A 227 -22.84 20.13 -0.08
C SER A 227 -23.55 20.59 1.21
N GLY A 228 -23.11 20.11 2.38
CA GLY A 228 -23.59 20.54 3.71
C GLY A 228 -22.73 21.62 4.39
N TYR A 229 -21.62 22.02 3.78
CA TYR A 229 -20.65 22.94 4.38
C TYR A 229 -20.63 24.28 3.63
N THR A 230 -20.53 25.36 4.40
CA THR A 230 -20.29 26.70 3.87
C THR A 230 -19.11 27.28 4.60
N TYR A 231 -18.07 27.61 3.85
CA TYR A 231 -16.85 28.16 4.41
C TYR A 231 -16.84 29.67 4.20
N ASP A 232 -16.42 30.43 5.21
CA ASP A 232 -16.21 31.86 5.08
C ASP A 232 -14.81 32.19 4.57
N ARG A 233 -13.90 31.20 4.48
CA ARG A 233 -12.52 31.31 3.98
C ARG A 233 -12.12 30.04 3.24
N ALA A 234 -10.89 29.96 2.72
CA ALA A 234 -10.38 28.69 2.21
C ALA A 234 -10.43 27.58 3.28
N VAL A 235 -10.60 26.34 2.84
CA VAL A 235 -10.75 25.20 3.73
C VAL A 235 -9.41 24.89 4.41
N ILE A 236 -8.33 24.81 3.64
CA ILE A 236 -6.97 24.54 4.11
C ILE A 236 -6.11 25.78 3.87
N ALA A 237 -5.21 26.11 4.81
CA ALA A 237 -4.36 27.29 4.72
C ALA A 237 -5.10 28.60 4.39
N PRO A 238 -6.21 28.92 5.10
CA PRO A 238 -6.86 30.21 4.93
C PRO A 238 -5.94 31.33 5.37
N ASP A 239 -6.13 32.49 4.75
CA ASP A 239 -5.68 33.73 5.37
C ASP A 239 -6.38 33.85 6.73
N VAL A 240 -5.73 34.44 7.73
CA VAL A 240 -6.34 34.62 9.06
C VAL A 240 -6.75 36.08 9.32
N ASP A 241 -6.35 37.01 8.45
CA ASP A 241 -6.75 38.42 8.49
C ASP A 241 -7.38 38.84 7.15
N ASP A 242 -8.39 39.70 7.19
CA ASP A 242 -9.05 40.25 5.99
C ASP A 242 -8.70 41.73 5.76
N ILE A 243 -7.78 42.27 6.58
CA ILE A 243 -7.42 43.69 6.62
C ILE A 243 -6.02 43.93 6.03
N SER A 244 -5.07 43.02 6.26
CA SER A 244 -3.74 43.05 5.66
C SER A 244 -3.79 42.86 4.14
N TRP A 245 -2.84 43.48 3.43
CA TRP A 245 -2.62 43.23 2.01
C TRP A 245 -1.78 41.97 1.78
N ASP A 246 -1.08 41.50 2.81
CA ASP A 246 -0.27 40.31 2.80
C ASP A 246 -1.04 39.14 3.45
N PHE A 247 -0.70 37.92 3.07
CA PHE A 247 -1.28 36.72 3.68
C PHE A 247 -0.75 36.51 5.10
N GLU A 248 -1.65 36.42 6.07
CA GLU A 248 -1.33 36.28 7.50
C GLU A 248 -1.59 34.87 8.05
N GLY A 249 -1.88 33.88 7.19
CA GLY A 249 -2.11 32.49 7.60
C GLY A 249 -0.84 31.62 7.67
N THR A 250 -1.03 30.34 7.97
CA THR A 250 0.00 29.30 7.78
C THR A 250 -0.15 28.70 6.36
N PRO A 251 0.86 28.79 5.49
CA PRO A 251 0.80 28.16 4.17
C PRO A 251 0.78 26.64 4.27
N PHE A 252 0.11 25.97 3.33
CA PHE A 252 0.24 24.53 3.15
C PHE A 252 1.55 24.23 2.40
N THR A 253 2.39 23.35 2.94
CA THR A 253 3.70 23.00 2.36
C THR A 253 3.90 21.49 2.18
N GLY A 254 2.88 20.70 2.54
CA GLY A 254 2.87 19.26 2.39
C GLY A 254 2.40 18.81 1.00
N VAL A 255 2.02 17.54 0.89
CA VAL A 255 1.50 16.96 -0.37
C VAL A 255 0.02 16.67 -0.20
N PHE A 256 -0.79 17.05 -1.18
CA PHE A 256 -2.21 16.66 -1.23
C PHE A 256 -2.49 15.90 -2.52
N ASP A 257 -2.51 14.57 -2.42
CA ASP A 257 -2.85 13.67 -3.50
C ASP A 257 -4.37 13.48 -3.59
N GLY A 258 -4.92 13.82 -4.76
CA GLY A 258 -6.34 13.61 -5.02
C GLY A 258 -6.73 12.14 -5.17
N GLY A 259 -5.79 11.21 -5.33
CA GLY A 259 -6.08 9.77 -5.45
C GLY A 259 -6.99 9.41 -6.63
N GLY A 260 -7.16 10.31 -7.61
CA GLY A 260 -8.15 10.18 -8.68
C GLY A 260 -9.59 10.59 -8.31
N HIS A 261 -9.82 10.97 -7.05
CA HIS A 261 -11.10 11.43 -6.51
C HIS A 261 -11.29 12.95 -6.65
N ALA A 262 -12.53 13.40 -6.45
CA ALA A 262 -12.93 14.80 -6.55
C ALA A 262 -13.46 15.37 -5.23
N VAL A 263 -13.13 16.63 -4.95
CA VAL A 263 -13.86 17.43 -3.95
C VAL A 263 -15.01 18.15 -4.66
N LEU A 264 -16.23 17.87 -4.20
CA LEU A 264 -17.47 18.28 -4.85
C LEU A 264 -18.21 19.34 -4.00
N ASN A 265 -18.99 20.19 -4.67
CA ASN A 265 -19.93 21.13 -4.03
C ASN A 265 -19.31 22.11 -3.02
N LEU A 266 -18.02 22.44 -3.18
CA LEU A 266 -17.33 23.44 -2.36
C LEU A 266 -18.00 24.82 -2.49
N THR A 267 -18.49 25.35 -1.36
CA THR A 267 -19.11 26.69 -1.28
C THR A 267 -18.34 27.57 -0.32
N ILE A 268 -17.77 28.66 -0.83
CA ILE A 268 -17.01 29.64 -0.04
C ILE A 268 -17.64 31.03 -0.19
N THR A 269 -17.92 31.72 0.91
CA THR A 269 -18.55 33.06 0.94
C THR A 269 -17.58 34.19 1.27
N GLY A 270 -16.29 33.86 1.49
CA GLY A 270 -15.21 34.80 1.79
C GLY A 270 -14.85 35.75 0.65
N LYS A 271 -13.82 36.57 0.89
CA LYS A 271 -13.36 37.60 -0.07
C LYS A 271 -11.91 37.47 -0.52
N SER A 272 -11.05 36.80 0.24
CA SER A 272 -9.61 36.71 -0.01
C SER A 272 -9.12 35.27 0.10
N TYR A 273 -8.14 34.89 -0.73
CA TYR A 273 -7.53 33.56 -0.76
C TYR A 273 -8.56 32.42 -0.77
N LEU A 274 -9.47 32.46 -1.76
CA LEU A 274 -10.58 31.51 -1.87
C LEU A 274 -10.19 30.28 -2.67
N GLY A 275 -10.48 29.11 -2.10
CA GLY A 275 -10.25 27.82 -2.73
C GLY A 275 -10.31 26.69 -1.70
N LEU A 276 -10.03 25.47 -2.14
CA LEU A 276 -9.73 24.38 -1.21
C LEU A 276 -8.49 24.74 -0.38
N PHE A 277 -7.50 25.37 -1.02
CA PHE A 277 -6.32 25.95 -0.37
C PHE A 277 -6.33 27.47 -0.50
N GLY A 278 -6.00 28.18 0.58
CA GLY A 278 -5.83 29.63 0.56
C GLY A 278 -4.43 30.02 0.07
N ARG A 279 -3.38 29.45 0.68
CA ARG A 279 -2.00 29.61 0.22
C ARG A 279 -1.22 28.30 0.26
N VAL A 280 -0.57 27.99 -0.85
CA VAL A 280 0.42 26.91 -0.96
C VAL A 280 1.82 27.54 -0.94
N GLY A 281 2.68 27.05 -0.06
CA GLY A 281 4.06 27.48 0.13
C GLY A 281 5.07 26.67 -0.70
N PRO A 282 6.37 26.99 -0.61
CA PRO A 282 7.41 26.23 -1.31
C PRO A 282 7.44 24.78 -0.79
N GLY A 283 7.29 23.81 -1.71
CA GLY A 283 7.28 22.38 -1.37
C GLY A 283 5.91 21.71 -1.46
N GLY A 284 4.82 22.48 -1.53
CA GLY A 284 3.46 21.98 -1.81
C GLY A 284 2.98 22.25 -3.23
#